data_AF-A0A7W1IQ17-F1
#
_entry.id   AF-A0A7W1IQ17-F1
#
_cell.length_a   1.000
_cell.length_b   1.000
_cell.length_c   1.000
_cell.angle_alpha   90.00
_cell.angle_beta   90.00
_cell.angle_gamma   90.00
#
_symmetry.space_group_name_H-M   'P 1'
#
loop_
_entity.id
_entity.type
_entity.pdbx_description
1 polymer ?
#
loop_
_entity_poly.entity_id
_entity_poly.type
_entity_poly.pdbx_seq_one_letter_code
_entity_poly.pdbx_strand_id
1 'polypeptide(L)'
;MIRRARAFSLIELLVTIAIIATLAGMILVGANAISGGAKKSKTNSILGALRSALEVTFAERGVFASPGEHPLAGSAPTRPAFIRLVGGTAVATTGVALTGITLAQVPAGAQQTRVLLTDDLLSDPRAPQLFGMPRYRLGVLGVPQATVTAYRKLPVATTAAQDPDDLLRFPDRQYLIAPSGVPADNAAHLMQLLGTIATPELTALGALHEPPSACATPLFGAQVLSSVAAGGAGSSRWKPDHVLDGTIPSGPEAGQPNWKPYRLPGLACYDAWGTEILYSVREGNRMAVLSAGRDRCFRWDPGKNGILATTADATSPVTDDADGGTDNLIQAVGE
;
A
#
# COMPACT_ATOMS: atom_id res chain seq x y z
N MET A 1 -35.85 -45.90 47.53
CA MET A 1 -34.37 -45.98 47.53
C MET A 1 -33.82 -44.71 46.89
N ILE A 2 -33.49 -43.69 47.67
CA ILE A 2 -32.93 -42.42 47.16
C ILE A 2 -31.44 -42.63 46.97
N ARG A 3 -30.98 -42.71 45.71
CA ARG A 3 -29.54 -42.78 45.40
C ARG A 3 -28.91 -41.44 45.80
N ARG A 4 -28.03 -41.45 46.80
CA ARG A 4 -27.21 -40.27 47.15
C ARG A 4 -26.28 -39.99 45.96
N ALA A 5 -26.58 -38.95 45.19
CA ALA A 5 -25.65 -38.42 44.20
C ALA A 5 -24.44 -37.85 44.96
N ARG A 6 -23.25 -38.38 44.71
CA ARG A 6 -22.01 -37.79 45.23
C ARG A 6 -21.80 -36.48 44.47
N ALA A 7 -21.92 -35.36 45.16
CA ALA A 7 -21.58 -34.06 44.60
C ALA A 7 -20.07 -34.00 44.36
N PHE A 8 -19.66 -33.50 43.19
CA PHE A 8 -18.26 -33.19 42.89
C PHE A 8 -17.70 -32.26 43.96
N SER A 9 -16.48 -32.52 44.42
CA SER A 9 -15.84 -31.60 45.36
C SER A 9 -15.49 -30.29 44.66
N LEU A 10 -15.53 -29.17 45.39
CA LEU A 10 -15.13 -27.86 44.87
C LEU A 10 -13.69 -27.90 44.34
N ILE A 11 -12.81 -28.69 44.97
CA ILE A 11 -11.43 -28.91 44.53
C ILE A 11 -11.39 -29.56 43.15
N GLU A 12 -12.19 -30.60 42.92
CA GLU A 12 -12.22 -31.34 41.65
C GLU A 12 -12.73 -30.47 40.48
N LEU A 13 -13.72 -29.61 40.74
CA LEU A 13 -14.17 -28.61 39.78
C LEU A 13 -13.07 -27.59 39.45
N LEU A 14 -12.38 -27.08 40.48
CA LEU A 14 -11.31 -26.10 40.30
C LEU A 14 -10.13 -26.67 39.51
N VAL A 15 -9.75 -27.92 39.77
CA VAL A 15 -8.71 -28.62 39.00
C VAL A 15 -9.13 -28.80 37.53
N THR A 16 -10.39 -29.13 37.26
CA THR A 16 -10.90 -29.30 35.89
C THR A 16 -10.86 -27.97 35.12
N ILE A 17 -11.29 -26.87 35.74
CA ILE A 17 -11.23 -25.54 35.11
C ILE A 17 -9.77 -25.13 34.86
N ALA A 18 -8.86 -25.41 35.80
CA ALA A 18 -7.44 -25.13 35.62
C ALA A 18 -6.84 -25.90 34.43
N ILE A 19 -7.19 -27.18 34.26
CA ILE A 19 -6.73 -27.99 33.11
C ILE A 19 -7.33 -27.47 31.79
N ILE A 20 -8.62 -27.12 31.76
CA ILE A 20 -9.24 -26.57 30.54
C ILE A 20 -8.59 -25.23 30.17
N ALA A 21 -8.33 -24.36 31.14
CA ALA A 21 -7.69 -23.06 30.90
C ALA A 21 -6.26 -23.21 30.36
N THR A 22 -5.46 -24.15 30.88
CA THR A 22 -4.11 -24.40 30.37
C THR A 22 -4.12 -25.00 28.96
N LEU A 23 -5.00 -25.97 28.68
CA LEU A 23 -5.15 -26.55 27.34
C LEU A 23 -5.63 -25.51 26.32
N ALA A 24 -6.63 -24.70 26.68
CA ALA A 24 -7.11 -23.63 25.81
C ALA A 24 -6.01 -22.61 25.49
N GLY A 25 -5.18 -22.25 26.49
CA GLY A 25 -4.02 -21.38 26.31
C GLY A 25 -3.01 -21.93 25.29
N MET A 26 -2.68 -23.23 25.37
CA MET A 26 -1.75 -23.87 24.43
C MET A 26 -2.32 -23.95 23.00
N ILE A 27 -3.60 -24.30 22.87
CA ILE A 27 -4.29 -24.38 21.57
C ILE A 27 -4.31 -23.00 20.88
N LEU A 28 -4.55 -21.92 21.64
CA LEU A 28 -4.61 -20.57 21.09
C LEU A 28 -3.26 -20.12 20.52
N VAL A 29 -2.15 -20.40 21.21
CA VAL A 29 -0.80 -20.08 20.71
C VAL A 29 -0.49 -20.88 19.44
N GLY A 30 -0.81 -22.18 19.43
CA GLY A 30 -0.64 -23.03 18.25
C GLY A 30 -1.47 -22.56 17.04
N ALA A 31 -2.73 -22.19 17.26
CA ALA A 31 -3.62 -21.69 16.21
C ALA A 31 -3.08 -20.41 15.55
N ASN A 32 -2.53 -19.48 16.34
CA ASN A 32 -1.93 -18.26 15.81
C ASN A 32 -0.71 -18.55 14.92
N ALA A 33 0.20 -19.43 15.35
CA ALA A 33 1.38 -19.81 14.56
C ALA A 33 0.99 -20.53 13.24
N ILE A 34 0.03 -21.47 13.32
CA ILE A 34 -0.48 -22.19 12.15
C ILE A 34 -1.16 -21.23 11.18
N SER A 35 -1.99 -20.30 11.68
CA SER A 35 -2.67 -19.30 10.83
C SER A 35 -1.66 -18.39 10.12
N GLY A 36 -0.56 -18.02 10.78
CA GLY A 36 0.47 -17.19 10.17
C GLY A 36 1.23 -17.91 9.06
N GLY A 37 1.59 -19.18 9.27
CA GLY A 37 2.19 -20.02 8.23
C GLY A 37 1.25 -20.23 7.03
N ALA A 38 -0.03 -20.49 7.30
CA ALA A 38 -1.05 -20.64 6.26
C ALA A 38 -1.25 -19.36 5.44
N LYS A 39 -1.31 -18.19 6.09
CA LYS A 39 -1.39 -16.90 5.41
C LYS A 39 -0.14 -16.61 4.58
N LYS A 40 1.06 -16.84 5.11
CA LYS A 40 2.31 -16.69 4.34
C LYS A 40 2.32 -17.58 3.08
N SER A 41 1.94 -18.85 3.23
CA SER A 41 1.82 -19.79 2.10
C SER A 41 0.80 -19.29 1.07
N LYS A 42 -0.39 -18.90 1.53
CA LYS A 42 -1.45 -18.35 0.68
C LYS A 42 -1.01 -17.08 -0.06
N THR A 43 -0.31 -16.16 0.62
CA THR A 43 0.27 -14.97 -0.03
C THR A 43 1.28 -15.35 -1.11
N ASN A 44 2.15 -16.34 -0.88
CA ASN A 44 3.07 -16.81 -1.93
C ASN A 44 2.32 -17.38 -3.15
N SER A 45 1.23 -18.11 -2.95
CA SER A 45 0.36 -18.57 -4.04
C SER A 45 -0.28 -17.41 -4.80
N ILE A 46 -0.78 -16.39 -4.08
CA ILE A 46 -1.36 -15.17 -4.69
C ILE A 46 -0.30 -14.45 -5.54
N LEU A 47 0.90 -14.21 -4.99
CA LEU A 47 1.98 -13.55 -5.72
C LEU A 47 2.43 -14.37 -6.93
N GLY A 48 2.48 -15.71 -6.80
CA GLY A 48 2.80 -16.63 -7.90
C GLY A 48 1.80 -16.54 -9.04
N ALA A 49 0.50 -16.61 -8.73
CA ALA A 49 -0.57 -16.49 -9.72
C ALA A 49 -0.56 -15.12 -10.43
N LEU A 50 -0.35 -14.03 -9.66
CA LEU A 50 -0.18 -12.69 -10.22
C LEU A 50 1.02 -12.61 -11.17
N ARG A 51 2.18 -13.09 -10.74
CA ARG A 51 3.40 -13.11 -11.54
C ARG A 51 3.17 -13.85 -12.85
N SER A 52 2.62 -15.06 -12.80
CA SER A 52 2.35 -15.86 -14.00
C SER A 52 1.39 -15.15 -14.96
N ALA A 53 0.35 -14.49 -14.45
CA ALA A 53 -0.59 -13.72 -15.28
C ALA A 53 0.10 -12.53 -15.98
N LEU A 54 0.97 -11.82 -15.25
CA LEU A 54 1.74 -10.69 -15.78
C LEU A 54 2.77 -11.15 -16.82
N GLU A 55 3.41 -12.30 -16.62
CA GLU A 55 4.33 -12.91 -17.60
C GLU A 55 3.60 -13.31 -18.89
N VAL A 56 2.38 -13.85 -18.80
CA VAL A 56 1.54 -14.13 -19.99
C VAL A 56 1.20 -12.83 -20.73
N THR A 57 0.76 -11.79 -20.00
CA THR A 57 0.49 -10.48 -20.61
C THR A 57 1.74 -9.90 -21.30
N PHE A 58 2.91 -10.05 -20.68
CA PHE A 58 4.18 -9.64 -21.28
C PHE A 58 4.49 -10.42 -22.56
N ALA A 59 4.30 -11.74 -22.56
CA ALA A 59 4.52 -12.58 -23.74
C ALA A 59 3.61 -12.19 -24.91
N GLU A 60 2.38 -11.78 -24.62
CA GLU A 60 1.41 -11.33 -25.63
C GLU A 60 1.69 -9.91 -26.17
N ARG A 61 2.12 -8.98 -25.30
CA ARG A 61 2.22 -7.55 -25.63
C ARG A 61 3.64 -7.04 -25.84
N GLY A 62 4.65 -7.84 -25.48
CA GLY A 62 6.07 -7.46 -25.49
C GLY A 62 6.49 -6.46 -24.41
N VAL A 63 5.58 -6.05 -23.53
CA VAL A 63 5.85 -5.11 -22.43
C VAL A 63 4.93 -5.39 -21.26
N PHE A 64 5.42 -5.13 -20.05
CA PHE A 64 4.61 -5.19 -18.84
C PHE A 64 3.61 -4.04 -18.82
N ALA A 65 2.42 -4.26 -18.27
CA ALA A 65 1.48 -3.18 -18.05
C ALA A 65 2.12 -2.12 -17.14
N SER A 66 1.92 -0.85 -17.45
CA SER A 66 2.37 0.21 -16.55
C SER A 66 1.55 0.12 -15.24
N PRO A 67 2.18 0.19 -14.06
CA PRO A 67 1.43 0.29 -12.82
C PRO A 67 0.58 1.56 -12.79
N GLY A 68 -0.60 1.47 -12.19
CA GLY A 68 -1.32 2.66 -11.72
C GLY A 68 -0.62 3.21 -10.48
N GLU A 69 -0.56 4.53 -10.31
CA GLU A 69 0.01 5.09 -9.07
C GLU A 69 -0.87 4.72 -7.87
N HIS A 70 -0.23 4.38 -6.75
CA HIS A 70 -0.95 4.13 -5.51
C HIS A 70 -1.65 5.42 -5.05
N PRO A 71 -2.94 5.40 -4.67
CA PRO A 71 -3.66 6.62 -4.33
C PRO A 71 -3.07 7.44 -3.17
N LEU A 72 -2.47 6.77 -2.18
CA LEU A 72 -1.74 7.43 -1.08
C LEU A 72 -0.34 7.96 -1.45
N ALA A 73 0.06 7.82 -2.72
CA ALA A 73 1.35 8.25 -3.25
C ALA A 73 1.20 8.88 -4.64
N GLY A 74 0.01 9.43 -4.92
CA GLY A 74 -0.34 10.01 -6.21
C GLY A 74 0.48 11.25 -6.56
N SER A 75 0.71 11.47 -7.85
CA SER A 75 1.35 12.67 -8.38
C SER A 75 0.41 13.86 -8.58
N ALA A 76 -0.90 13.62 -8.64
CA ALA A 76 -1.91 14.66 -8.84
C ALA A 76 -2.05 15.59 -7.62
N PRO A 77 -2.20 16.91 -7.81
CA PRO A 77 -2.55 17.82 -6.73
C PRO A 77 -3.94 17.51 -6.13
N THR A 78 -4.13 17.52 -4.80
CA THR A 78 -3.13 17.76 -3.75
C THR A 78 -2.34 16.49 -3.47
N ARG A 79 -1.02 16.51 -3.71
CA ARG A 79 -0.19 15.32 -3.57
C ARG A 79 0.34 15.12 -2.15
N PRO A 80 0.65 13.88 -1.73
CA PRO A 80 1.34 13.58 -0.48
C PRO A 80 2.73 14.24 -0.39
N ALA A 81 3.27 14.31 0.82
CA ALA A 81 4.64 14.79 1.03
C ALA A 81 5.68 13.76 0.53
N PHE A 82 6.73 14.26 -0.12
CA PHE A 82 7.88 13.46 -0.55
C PHE A 82 9.19 14.16 -0.16
N ILE A 83 10.27 13.39 -0.04
CA ILE A 83 11.64 13.90 0.08
C ILE A 83 12.53 13.31 -1.02
N ARG A 84 13.61 14.01 -1.34
CA ARG A 84 14.68 13.50 -2.22
C ARG A 84 15.35 12.28 -1.58
N LEU A 85 15.63 11.26 -2.39
CA LEU A 85 16.46 10.13 -1.97
C LEU A 85 17.85 10.60 -1.52
N VAL A 86 18.44 11.55 -2.26
CA VAL A 86 19.75 12.14 -1.92
C VAL A 86 19.54 13.41 -1.13
N GLY A 87 20.02 13.43 0.12
CA GLY A 87 20.04 14.61 0.99
C GLY A 87 18.71 14.94 1.69
N GLY A 88 17.66 14.11 1.54
CA GLY A 88 16.43 14.20 2.33
C GLY A 88 15.63 15.49 2.15
N THR A 89 15.92 16.27 1.11
CA THR A 89 15.30 17.58 0.90
C THR A 89 13.82 17.42 0.57
N ALA A 90 12.96 18.20 1.22
CA ALA A 90 11.52 18.19 0.96
C ALA A 90 11.20 18.59 -0.49
N VAL A 91 10.32 17.80 -1.12
CA VAL A 91 9.72 18.12 -2.42
C VAL A 91 8.42 18.86 -2.15
N ALA A 92 8.18 19.98 -2.83
CA ALA A 92 6.96 20.75 -2.67
C ALA A 92 5.72 19.87 -2.90
N THR A 93 4.60 20.13 -2.26
CA THR A 93 3.32 19.45 -2.55
C THR A 93 2.60 20.05 -3.77
N THR A 94 3.22 21.05 -4.40
CA THR A 94 2.75 21.71 -5.61
C THR A 94 3.78 21.56 -6.73
N GLY A 95 3.32 21.44 -7.98
CA GLY A 95 4.19 21.33 -9.15
C GLY A 95 3.83 20.12 -10.00
N VAL A 96 4.76 19.72 -10.86
CA VAL A 96 4.58 18.63 -11.82
C VAL A 96 5.43 17.44 -11.39
N ALA A 97 4.88 16.23 -11.51
CA ALA A 97 5.70 15.03 -11.41
C ALA A 97 6.33 14.71 -12.76
N LEU A 98 7.59 14.30 -12.76
CA LEU A 98 8.36 14.01 -13.95
C LEU A 98 8.78 12.53 -13.95
N THR A 99 8.88 11.97 -15.15
CA THR A 99 9.45 10.64 -15.38
C THR A 99 10.40 10.72 -16.58
N GLY A 100 11.40 9.83 -16.62
CA GLY A 100 12.38 9.77 -17.71
C GLY A 100 13.55 10.75 -17.60
N ILE A 101 13.71 11.44 -16.46
CA ILE A 101 14.85 12.31 -16.18
C ILE A 101 15.33 12.15 -14.74
N THR A 102 16.55 12.63 -14.48
CA THR A 102 17.21 12.73 -13.17
C THR A 102 17.20 14.17 -12.67
N LEU A 103 17.42 14.37 -11.37
CA LEU A 103 17.48 15.70 -10.76
C LEU A 103 18.56 16.60 -11.41
N ALA A 104 19.70 16.03 -11.81
CA ALA A 104 20.80 16.75 -12.45
C ALA A 104 20.42 17.35 -13.83
N GLN A 105 19.38 16.81 -14.47
CA GLN A 105 18.88 17.34 -15.75
C GLN A 105 17.89 18.50 -15.56
N VAL A 106 17.34 18.68 -14.36
CA VAL A 106 16.42 19.76 -14.00
C VAL A 106 17.23 21.03 -13.67
N PRO A 107 16.87 22.21 -14.24
CA PRO A 107 17.58 23.44 -13.95
C PRO A 107 17.59 23.75 -12.45
N ALA A 108 18.75 24.19 -11.96
CA ALA A 108 18.97 24.44 -10.54
C ALA A 108 18.02 25.53 -9.99
N GLY A 109 17.82 25.51 -8.67
CA GLY A 109 17.00 26.50 -7.96
C GLY A 109 15.56 26.04 -7.74
N ALA A 110 14.59 26.94 -7.94
CA ALA A 110 13.20 26.70 -7.54
C ALA A 110 12.56 25.48 -8.23
N GLN A 111 12.94 25.18 -9.48
CA GLN A 111 12.39 24.05 -10.23
C GLN A 111 12.75 22.70 -9.59
N GLN A 112 14.00 22.53 -9.13
CA GLN A 112 14.43 21.32 -8.42
C GLN A 112 13.69 21.08 -7.11
N THR A 113 13.04 22.07 -6.50
CA THR A 113 12.23 21.83 -5.29
C THR A 113 10.77 21.47 -5.60
N ARG A 114 10.30 21.77 -6.82
CA ARG A 114 8.89 21.65 -7.23
C ARG A 114 8.59 20.37 -8.01
N VAL A 115 9.59 19.76 -8.64
CA VAL A 115 9.40 18.56 -9.46
C VAL A 115 9.40 17.29 -8.62
N LEU A 116 8.42 16.41 -8.80
CA LEU A 116 8.41 15.09 -8.16
C LEU A 116 9.03 14.05 -9.12
N LEU A 117 10.10 13.39 -8.72
CA LEU A 117 10.82 12.38 -9.51
C LEU A 117 10.35 10.96 -9.17
N THR A 118 10.86 9.97 -9.87
CA THR A 118 10.49 8.56 -9.67
C THR A 118 11.15 7.92 -8.46
N ASP A 119 12.30 8.43 -8.04
CA ASP A 119 13.11 7.92 -6.92
C ASP A 119 12.85 8.65 -5.59
N ASP A 120 12.06 9.73 -5.61
CA ASP A 120 11.65 10.42 -4.38
C ASP A 120 10.92 9.47 -3.42
N LEU A 121 11.17 9.66 -2.13
CA LEU A 121 10.67 8.83 -1.06
C LEU A 121 9.41 9.44 -0.46
N LEU A 122 8.35 8.65 -0.30
CA LEU A 122 7.14 9.10 0.39
C LEU A 122 7.50 9.51 1.83
N SER A 123 7.11 10.70 2.24
CA SER A 123 7.37 11.23 3.59
C SER A 123 6.10 11.73 4.28
N ASP A 124 4.94 11.28 3.80
CA ASP A 124 3.65 11.63 4.38
C ASP A 124 3.36 10.76 5.62
N PRO A 125 3.32 11.33 6.83
CA PRO A 125 3.11 10.56 8.06
C PRO A 125 1.67 10.02 8.18
N ARG A 126 0.76 10.44 7.29
CA ARG A 126 -0.63 9.96 7.31
C ARG A 126 -0.77 8.53 6.78
N ALA A 127 0.25 7.98 6.13
CA ALA A 127 0.28 6.60 5.64
C ALA A 127 1.57 5.88 6.06
N PRO A 128 1.78 5.60 7.36
CA PRO A 128 3.04 5.06 7.87
C PRO A 128 3.51 3.77 7.19
N GLN A 129 2.56 2.91 6.80
CA GLN A 129 2.84 1.63 6.14
C GLN A 129 3.56 1.77 4.78
N LEU A 130 3.50 2.94 4.14
CA LEU A 130 4.19 3.25 2.89
C LEU A 130 5.38 4.21 3.09
N PHE A 131 5.63 4.66 4.32
CA PHE A 131 6.58 5.74 4.57
C PHE A 131 8.01 5.33 4.21
N GLY A 132 8.70 6.24 3.54
CA GLY A 132 10.01 6.01 2.93
C GLY A 132 9.97 5.18 1.65
N MET A 133 8.86 4.63 1.18
CA MET A 133 8.89 3.88 -0.08
C MET A 133 9.22 4.83 -1.25
N PRO A 134 10.12 4.44 -2.17
CA PRO A 134 10.39 5.23 -3.36
C PRO A 134 9.19 5.19 -4.31
N ARG A 135 8.88 6.31 -4.95
CA ARG A 135 7.67 6.47 -5.78
C ARG A 135 7.52 5.40 -6.85
N TYR A 136 8.60 4.98 -7.52
CA TYR A 136 8.53 3.93 -8.54
C TYR A 136 8.07 2.56 -8.00
N ARG A 137 8.13 2.33 -6.68
CA ARG A 137 7.63 1.10 -6.03
C ARG A 137 6.19 1.25 -5.53
N LEU A 138 5.63 2.45 -5.56
CA LEU A 138 4.28 2.78 -5.07
C LEU A 138 3.27 2.69 -6.22
N GLY A 139 3.26 1.55 -6.89
CA GLY A 139 2.29 1.24 -7.93
C GLY A 139 1.32 0.14 -7.50
N VAL A 140 0.17 0.09 -8.16
CA VAL A 140 -0.87 -0.93 -7.97
C VAL A 140 -1.27 -1.52 -9.33
N LEU A 141 -1.83 -2.73 -9.30
CA LEU A 141 -2.48 -3.32 -10.47
C LEU A 141 -3.83 -2.64 -10.67
N GLY A 142 -4.02 -1.96 -11.80
CA GLY A 142 -5.25 -1.23 -12.10
C GLY A 142 -5.02 -0.12 -13.12
N VAL A 143 -6.07 0.66 -13.38
CA VAL A 143 -5.95 1.84 -14.24
C VAL A 143 -5.44 3.04 -13.45
N PRO A 144 -4.54 3.85 -14.04
CA PRO A 144 -4.24 5.17 -13.51
C PRO A 144 -5.53 6.03 -13.41
N GLN A 145 -5.72 6.73 -12.30
CA GLN A 145 -6.92 7.54 -12.04
C GLN A 145 -6.60 9.03 -12.13
N ALA A 146 -7.52 9.83 -12.69
CA ALA A 146 -7.33 11.27 -12.88
C ALA A 146 -7.04 12.03 -11.57
N THR A 147 -7.64 11.57 -10.47
CA THR A 147 -7.51 12.15 -9.12
C THR A 147 -6.22 11.76 -8.41
N VAL A 148 -5.48 10.79 -8.95
CA VAL A 148 -4.27 10.23 -8.35
C VAL A 148 -3.05 10.56 -9.22
N THR A 149 -3.17 10.46 -10.54
CA THR A 149 -2.04 10.51 -11.46
C THR A 149 -2.07 11.77 -12.31
N ALA A 150 -1.00 12.56 -12.24
CA ALA A 150 -0.73 13.65 -13.17
C ALA A 150 0.79 13.88 -13.25
N TYR A 151 1.42 13.40 -14.32
CA TYR A 151 2.86 13.54 -14.51
C TYR A 151 3.23 13.82 -15.97
N ARG A 152 4.37 14.46 -16.20
CA ARG A 152 4.96 14.65 -17.52
C ARG A 152 6.03 13.59 -17.77
N LYS A 153 5.89 12.80 -18.84
CA LYS A 153 6.88 11.81 -19.27
C LYS A 153 7.84 12.45 -20.24
N LEU A 154 9.02 12.83 -19.77
CA LEU A 154 10.03 13.49 -20.59
C LEU A 154 10.95 12.44 -21.25
N PRO A 155 11.50 12.73 -22.44
CA PRO A 155 12.54 11.90 -23.02
C PRO A 155 13.80 12.03 -22.16
N VAL A 156 14.60 10.97 -22.11
CA VAL A 156 15.90 11.02 -21.43
C VAL A 156 16.77 12.04 -22.17
N ALA A 157 17.01 13.18 -21.52
CA ALA A 157 17.77 14.27 -22.11
C ALA A 157 19.25 13.90 -22.22
N THR A 158 19.83 14.02 -23.42
CA THR A 158 21.28 13.82 -23.63
C THR A 158 22.12 15.01 -23.16
N THR A 159 21.50 16.16 -22.85
CA THR A 159 22.16 17.37 -22.34
C THR A 159 21.45 17.93 -21.10
N ALA A 160 22.22 18.44 -20.14
CA ALA A 160 21.74 18.99 -18.88
C ALA A 160 21.19 20.43 -19.04
N ALA A 161 20.22 20.79 -18.19
CA ALA A 161 19.46 22.06 -18.13
C ALA A 161 18.33 22.21 -19.16
N GLN A 162 17.34 21.31 -19.10
CA GLN A 162 16.06 21.49 -19.83
C GLN A 162 14.97 21.93 -18.85
N ASP A 163 14.33 23.06 -19.09
CA ASP A 163 13.16 23.47 -18.30
C ASP A 163 12.00 22.48 -18.56
N PRO A 164 11.55 21.71 -17.56
CA PRO A 164 10.47 20.74 -17.74
C PRO A 164 9.10 21.39 -17.97
N ASP A 165 8.96 22.68 -17.69
CA ASP A 165 7.74 23.47 -17.90
C ASP A 165 7.74 24.23 -19.24
N ASP A 166 8.78 24.06 -20.08
CA ASP A 166 8.84 24.65 -21.42
C ASP A 166 7.78 24.01 -22.34
N LEU A 167 6.63 24.68 -22.46
CA LEU A 167 5.51 24.23 -23.29
C LEU A 167 5.81 24.23 -24.80
N LEU A 168 6.81 24.99 -25.25
CA LEU A 168 7.24 24.95 -26.66
C LEU A 168 7.99 23.66 -26.94
N ARG A 169 8.83 23.23 -25.99
CA ARG A 169 9.62 22.01 -26.09
C ARG A 169 8.84 20.75 -25.73
N PHE A 170 7.95 20.84 -24.74
CA PHE A 170 7.17 19.73 -24.19
C PHE A 170 5.68 20.07 -24.18
N PRO A 171 5.02 20.16 -25.34
CA PRO A 171 3.58 20.44 -25.39
C PRO A 171 2.78 19.37 -24.65
N ASP A 172 1.83 19.79 -23.81
CA ASP A 172 1.06 18.92 -22.91
C ASP A 172 0.47 17.69 -23.60
N ARG A 173 -0.09 17.87 -24.80
CA ARG A 173 -0.70 16.78 -25.58
C ARG A 173 0.20 15.57 -25.86
N GLN A 174 1.53 15.75 -25.81
CA GLN A 174 2.50 14.69 -26.14
C GLN A 174 3.20 14.12 -24.90
N TYR A 175 3.33 14.91 -23.85
CA TYR A 175 4.18 14.57 -22.71
C TYR A 175 3.41 14.48 -21.39
N LEU A 176 2.25 15.13 -21.26
CA LEU A 176 1.42 15.07 -20.07
C LEU A 176 0.62 13.77 -20.05
N ILE A 177 0.82 12.97 -19.01
CA ILE A 177 0.02 11.80 -18.66
C ILE A 177 -0.93 12.22 -17.54
N ALA A 178 -2.18 12.49 -17.94
CA ALA A 178 -3.31 12.72 -17.04
C ALA A 178 -4.43 11.78 -17.48
N PRO A 179 -4.55 10.58 -16.88
CA PRO A 179 -5.54 9.59 -17.27
C PRO A 179 -6.95 10.12 -17.01
N SER A 180 -7.92 9.64 -17.78
CA SER A 180 -9.35 9.89 -17.54
C SER A 180 -10.05 8.73 -16.85
N GLY A 181 -9.29 7.73 -16.39
CA GLY A 181 -9.81 6.51 -15.80
C GLY A 181 -10.59 6.79 -14.51
N VAL A 182 -11.71 6.07 -14.34
CA VAL A 182 -12.49 6.09 -13.10
C VAL A 182 -12.35 4.75 -12.37
N PRO A 183 -12.60 4.69 -11.04
CA PRO A 183 -12.52 3.43 -10.30
C PRO A 183 -13.37 2.29 -10.87
N ALA A 184 -14.48 2.58 -11.55
CA ALA A 184 -15.32 1.57 -12.19
C ALA A 184 -14.60 0.81 -13.32
N ASP A 185 -13.61 1.44 -13.96
CA ASP A 185 -12.83 0.83 -15.04
C ASP A 185 -11.79 -0.16 -14.51
N ASN A 186 -11.42 -0.08 -13.22
CA ASN A 186 -10.41 -0.95 -12.61
C ASN A 186 -10.78 -2.42 -12.74
N ALA A 187 -12.05 -2.78 -12.52
CA ALA A 187 -12.47 -4.17 -12.58
C ALA A 187 -12.25 -4.77 -13.98
N ALA A 188 -12.72 -4.10 -15.04
CA ALA A 188 -12.55 -4.58 -16.40
C ALA A 188 -11.06 -4.67 -16.79
N HIS A 189 -10.27 -3.65 -16.44
CA HIS A 189 -8.85 -3.63 -16.75
C HIS A 189 -8.07 -4.71 -16.00
N LEU A 190 -8.33 -4.89 -14.71
CA LEU A 190 -7.68 -5.91 -13.89
C LEU A 190 -8.03 -7.31 -14.41
N MET A 191 -9.29 -7.57 -14.75
CA MET A 191 -9.72 -8.83 -15.36
C MET A 191 -9.04 -9.09 -16.70
N GLN A 192 -8.89 -8.06 -17.53
CA GLN A 192 -8.16 -8.16 -18.79
C GLN A 192 -6.67 -8.46 -18.58
N LEU A 193 -6.06 -7.83 -17.57
CA LEU A 193 -4.64 -8.02 -17.23
C LEU A 193 -4.36 -9.41 -16.65
N LEU A 194 -5.25 -9.91 -15.81
CA LEU A 194 -5.10 -11.21 -15.16
C LEU A 194 -5.49 -12.37 -16.10
N GLY A 195 -6.30 -12.09 -17.12
CA GLY A 195 -6.81 -13.08 -18.05
C GLY A 195 -7.78 -14.07 -17.41
N THR A 196 -8.22 -15.04 -18.20
CA THR A 196 -9.25 -16.01 -17.80
C THR A 196 -8.72 -17.12 -16.88
N ILE A 197 -7.40 -17.33 -16.84
CA ILE A 197 -6.77 -18.40 -16.06
C ILE A 197 -6.52 -17.96 -14.61
N ALA A 198 -5.87 -16.81 -14.40
CA ALA A 198 -5.49 -16.37 -13.04
C ALA A 198 -6.67 -15.78 -12.25
N THR A 199 -7.66 -15.21 -12.94
CA THR A 199 -8.82 -14.58 -12.29
C THR A 199 -9.60 -15.54 -11.37
N PRO A 200 -10.03 -16.74 -11.81
CA PRO A 200 -10.72 -17.69 -10.94
C PRO A 200 -9.86 -18.16 -9.76
N GLU A 201 -8.57 -18.38 -9.98
CA GLU A 201 -7.62 -18.79 -8.94
C GLU A 201 -7.47 -17.71 -7.86
N LEU A 202 -7.21 -16.46 -8.27
CA LEU A 202 -7.09 -15.33 -7.35
C LEU A 202 -8.41 -15.04 -6.62
N THR A 203 -9.55 -15.27 -7.27
CA THR A 203 -10.87 -15.20 -6.63
C THR A 203 -11.07 -16.30 -5.59
N ALA A 204 -10.69 -17.54 -5.90
CA ALA A 204 -10.77 -18.68 -4.96
C ALA A 204 -9.82 -18.49 -3.76
N LEU A 205 -8.67 -17.85 -3.99
CA LEU A 205 -7.76 -17.40 -2.95
C LEU A 205 -8.29 -16.17 -2.20
N GLY A 206 -9.38 -15.53 -2.63
CA GLY A 206 -9.91 -14.32 -2.00
C GLY A 206 -8.96 -13.12 -2.07
N ALA A 207 -8.08 -13.09 -3.07
CA ALA A 207 -7.13 -12.00 -3.30
C ALA A 207 -7.79 -10.81 -3.99
N LEU A 208 -8.79 -11.07 -4.85
CA LEU A 208 -9.55 -10.02 -5.52
C LEU A 208 -10.66 -9.53 -4.60
N HIS A 209 -10.60 -8.25 -4.24
CA HIS A 209 -11.57 -7.64 -3.35
C HIS A 209 -11.99 -6.27 -3.86
N GLU A 210 -13.30 -6.04 -3.87
CA GLU A 210 -13.90 -4.74 -4.09
C GLU A 210 -14.57 -4.32 -2.77
N PRO A 211 -14.24 -3.13 -2.22
CA PRO A 211 -14.84 -2.68 -0.99
C PRO A 211 -16.36 -2.49 -1.18
N PRO A 212 -17.19 -2.87 -0.19
CA PRO A 212 -18.63 -2.67 -0.27
C PRO A 212 -18.96 -1.19 -0.49
N SER A 213 -19.90 -0.89 -1.41
CA SER A 213 -20.32 0.49 -1.71
C SER A 213 -20.85 1.26 -0.49
N ALA A 214 -21.36 0.57 0.53
CA ALA A 214 -21.81 1.16 1.79
C ALA A 214 -20.67 1.62 2.72
N CYS A 215 -19.42 1.17 2.49
CA CYS A 215 -18.23 1.51 3.26
C CYS A 215 -17.31 2.44 2.47
N ALA A 216 -17.85 3.54 1.94
CA ALA A 216 -17.17 4.39 0.98
C ALA A 216 -17.02 5.84 1.45
N THR A 217 -16.68 6.06 2.73
CA THR A 217 -16.32 7.43 3.14
C THR A 217 -15.01 7.81 2.44
N PRO A 218 -14.99 8.81 1.56
CA PRO A 218 -13.78 9.20 0.86
C PRO A 218 -12.77 9.75 1.85
N LEU A 219 -11.52 9.27 1.78
CA LEU A 219 -10.37 9.84 2.46
C LEU A 219 -9.42 10.43 1.42
N PHE A 220 -8.56 11.36 1.82
CA PHE A 220 -7.56 11.99 0.93
C PHE A 220 -8.16 12.56 -0.36
N GLY A 221 -9.28 13.29 -0.26
CA GLY A 221 -9.94 13.85 -1.44
C GLY A 221 -10.52 12.77 -2.38
N ALA A 222 -11.04 11.67 -1.82
CA ALA A 222 -11.60 10.51 -2.53
C ALA A 222 -10.59 9.63 -3.28
N GLN A 223 -9.30 9.73 -2.93
CA GLN A 223 -8.26 8.84 -3.44
C GLN A 223 -8.36 7.43 -2.85
N VAL A 224 -8.78 7.28 -1.59
CA VAL A 224 -9.07 5.99 -0.96
C VAL A 224 -10.40 6.00 -0.23
N LEU A 225 -10.92 4.83 0.10
CA LEU A 225 -12.20 4.66 0.80
C LEU A 225 -11.97 4.12 2.21
N SER A 226 -12.64 4.68 3.21
CA SER A 226 -12.62 4.11 4.56
C SER A 226 -13.51 2.89 4.63
N SER A 227 -13.01 1.77 5.16
CA SER A 227 -13.85 0.58 5.38
C SER A 227 -14.83 0.70 6.56
N VAL A 228 -14.82 1.84 7.27
CA VAL A 228 -15.78 2.16 8.33
C VAL A 228 -17.00 2.83 7.71
N ALA A 229 -18.19 2.52 8.23
CA ALA A 229 -19.42 3.20 7.85
C ALA A 229 -19.31 4.72 8.00
N ALA A 230 -20.05 5.47 7.17
CA ALA A 230 -20.06 6.93 7.22
C ALA A 230 -20.36 7.46 8.63
N GLY A 231 -19.50 8.34 9.13
CA GLY A 231 -19.61 8.91 10.48
C GLY A 231 -19.04 8.03 11.59
N GLY A 232 -18.58 6.81 11.30
CA GLY A 232 -17.87 5.99 12.28
C GLY A 232 -16.51 6.59 12.63
N ALA A 233 -16.23 6.66 13.94
CA ALA A 233 -14.91 7.06 14.43
C ALA A 233 -13.88 5.99 14.07
N GLY A 234 -12.67 6.44 13.73
CA GLY A 234 -11.50 5.57 13.62
C GLY A 234 -10.96 5.18 15.00
N SER A 235 -9.67 4.87 15.03
CA SER A 235 -8.92 4.52 16.23
C SER A 235 -8.03 5.68 16.66
N SER A 236 -7.95 5.97 17.95
CA SER A 236 -6.97 6.91 18.53
C SER A 236 -5.52 6.46 18.36
N ARG A 237 -5.32 5.16 18.08
CA ARG A 237 -4.02 4.52 17.87
C ARG A 237 -3.88 4.04 16.45
N TRP A 238 -2.67 4.19 15.91
CA TRP A 238 -2.34 3.60 14.62
C TRP A 238 -2.50 2.07 14.68
N LYS A 239 -2.90 1.52 13.55
CA LYS A 239 -2.95 0.09 13.27
C LYS A 239 -2.51 -0.08 11.83
N PRO A 240 -1.94 -1.25 11.48
CA PRO A 240 -1.67 -1.53 10.08
C PRO A 240 -2.95 -1.43 9.22
N ASP A 241 -2.78 -1.06 7.95
CA ASP A 241 -3.84 -0.70 6.99
C ASP A 241 -4.69 0.52 7.36
N HIS A 242 -4.25 1.34 8.32
CA HIS A 242 -4.94 2.58 8.67
C HIS A 242 -4.18 3.81 8.18
N VAL A 243 -4.94 4.82 7.80
CA VAL A 243 -4.43 6.15 7.43
C VAL A 243 -5.00 7.20 8.37
N LEU A 244 -4.25 8.28 8.56
CA LEU A 244 -4.65 9.38 9.42
C LEU A 244 -5.65 10.29 8.71
N ASP A 245 -6.86 10.39 9.27
CA ASP A 245 -7.94 11.24 8.79
C ASP A 245 -8.27 12.34 9.81
N GLY A 246 -7.30 13.23 10.03
CA GLY A 246 -7.41 14.33 10.97
C GLY A 246 -7.48 13.86 12.43
N THR A 247 -8.40 14.45 13.20
CA THR A 247 -8.60 14.14 14.62
C THR A 247 -10.03 13.65 14.88
N ILE A 248 -10.22 12.90 15.96
CA ILE A 248 -11.52 12.36 16.35
C ILE A 248 -12.43 13.54 16.74
N PRO A 249 -13.61 13.70 16.10
CA PRO A 249 -14.41 14.91 16.25
C PRO A 249 -15.21 14.99 17.56
N SER A 250 -15.50 13.85 18.20
CA SER A 250 -16.38 13.79 19.38
C SER A 250 -16.13 12.55 20.23
N GLY A 251 -16.53 12.60 21.50
CA GLY A 251 -16.41 11.48 22.45
C GLY A 251 -15.19 11.61 23.37
N PRO A 252 -14.91 10.58 24.20
CA PRO A 252 -13.80 10.61 25.17
C PRO A 252 -12.41 10.78 24.54
N GLU A 253 -12.26 10.40 23.27
CA GLU A 253 -11.01 10.51 22.52
C GLU A 253 -10.99 11.74 21.59
N ALA A 254 -11.90 12.69 21.75
CA ALA A 254 -11.95 13.89 20.90
C ALA A 254 -10.60 14.63 20.90
N GLY A 255 -10.14 15.05 19.71
CA GLY A 255 -8.84 15.69 19.50
C GLY A 255 -7.66 14.73 19.36
N GLN A 256 -7.83 13.42 19.59
CA GLN A 256 -6.81 12.41 19.29
C GLN A 256 -6.72 12.12 17.78
N PRO A 257 -5.60 11.58 17.28
CA PRO A 257 -5.47 11.12 15.89
C PRO A 257 -6.62 10.19 15.48
N ASN A 258 -7.18 10.37 14.29
CA ASN A 258 -8.29 9.55 13.79
C ASN A 258 -7.79 8.58 12.72
N TRP A 259 -7.25 7.44 13.14
CA TRP A 259 -6.76 6.41 12.24
C TRP A 259 -7.91 5.59 11.68
N LYS A 260 -8.12 5.61 10.37
CA LYS A 260 -9.19 4.86 9.71
C LYS A 260 -8.63 3.77 8.82
N PRO A 261 -9.18 2.55 8.85
CA PRO A 261 -8.83 1.54 7.87
C PRO A 261 -9.23 2.04 6.48
N TYR A 262 -8.36 1.87 5.49
CA TYR A 262 -8.64 2.25 4.10
C TYR A 262 -8.65 1.06 3.16
N ARG A 263 -9.27 1.24 1.99
CA ARG A 263 -9.23 0.34 0.84
C ARG A 263 -9.06 1.14 -0.43
N LEU A 264 -8.52 0.48 -1.45
CA LEU A 264 -8.39 1.05 -2.78
C LEU A 264 -9.79 1.14 -3.41
N PRO A 265 -10.08 2.20 -4.17
CA PRO A 265 -11.37 2.33 -4.84
C PRO A 265 -11.47 1.34 -6.02
N GLY A 266 -12.60 0.61 -6.07
CA GLY A 266 -12.86 -0.43 -7.06
C GLY A 266 -12.19 -1.77 -6.74
N LEU A 267 -12.21 -2.69 -7.71
CA LEU A 267 -11.57 -3.99 -7.57
C LEU A 267 -10.04 -3.86 -7.49
N ALA A 268 -9.44 -4.43 -6.46
CA ALA A 268 -8.00 -4.49 -6.27
C ALA A 268 -7.53 -5.87 -5.78
N CYS A 269 -6.23 -6.09 -5.82
CA CYS A 269 -5.61 -7.32 -5.35
C CYS A 269 -4.98 -7.13 -3.97
N TYR A 270 -5.28 -8.07 -3.07
CA TYR A 270 -4.85 -8.10 -1.68
C TYR A 270 -4.18 -9.43 -1.36
N ASP A 271 -3.25 -9.41 -0.42
CA ASP A 271 -2.62 -10.61 0.09
C ASP A 271 -3.52 -11.35 1.11
N ALA A 272 -3.03 -12.46 1.66
CA ALA A 272 -3.77 -13.22 2.68
C ALA A 272 -3.87 -12.50 4.05
N TRP A 273 -3.11 -11.42 4.25
CA TRP A 273 -3.17 -10.58 5.44
C TRP A 273 -4.21 -9.46 5.30
N GLY A 274 -4.68 -9.20 4.09
CA GLY A 274 -5.67 -8.16 3.78
C GLY A 274 -5.04 -6.82 3.40
N THR A 275 -3.74 -6.82 3.07
CA THR A 275 -2.98 -5.66 2.61
C THR A 275 -2.93 -5.65 1.09
N GLU A 276 -2.96 -4.47 0.48
CA GLU A 276 -2.80 -4.35 -0.97
C GLU A 276 -1.47 -4.93 -1.44
N ILE A 277 -1.45 -5.43 -2.68
CA ILE A 277 -0.22 -5.87 -3.34
C ILE A 277 0.31 -4.70 -4.17
N LEU A 278 1.54 -4.29 -3.90
CA LEU A 278 2.23 -3.29 -4.71
C LEU A 278 2.80 -3.94 -5.97
N TYR A 279 2.74 -3.19 -7.06
CA TYR A 279 3.24 -3.57 -8.36
C TYR A 279 4.16 -2.48 -8.90
N SER A 280 5.32 -2.88 -9.40
CA SER A 280 6.29 -1.95 -9.98
C SER A 280 6.95 -2.53 -11.22
N VAL A 281 7.28 -1.65 -12.16
CA VAL A 281 8.08 -1.98 -13.36
C VAL A 281 9.28 -1.04 -13.37
N ARG A 282 10.48 -1.60 -13.33
CA ARG A 282 11.76 -0.89 -13.42
C ARG A 282 12.26 -0.81 -14.86
N GLU A 283 13.29 0.00 -15.05
CA GLU A 283 14.07 0.03 -16.28
C GLU A 283 14.51 -1.38 -16.70
N GLY A 284 14.49 -1.63 -18.01
CA GLY A 284 14.76 -2.96 -18.57
C GLY A 284 13.58 -3.94 -18.47
N ASN A 285 12.34 -3.45 -18.32
CA ASN A 285 11.13 -4.29 -18.21
C ASN A 285 11.21 -5.31 -17.07
N ARG A 286 11.81 -4.94 -15.94
CA ARG A 286 11.83 -5.81 -14.75
C ARG A 286 10.62 -5.50 -13.89
N MET A 287 9.76 -6.49 -13.66
CA MET A 287 8.60 -6.31 -12.78
C MET A 287 8.87 -6.84 -11.37
N ALA A 288 8.22 -6.24 -10.37
CA ALA A 288 8.13 -6.78 -9.02
C ALA A 288 6.70 -6.66 -8.48
N VAL A 289 6.20 -7.73 -7.86
CA VAL A 289 5.01 -7.71 -7.00
C VAL A 289 5.46 -7.88 -5.55
N LEU A 290 4.88 -7.09 -4.66
CA LEU A 290 5.31 -6.98 -3.26
C LEU A 290 4.10 -7.04 -2.33
N SER A 291 4.18 -7.90 -1.33
CA SER A 291 3.25 -7.98 -0.20
C SER A 291 3.94 -7.47 1.05
N ALA A 292 3.21 -6.69 1.86
CA ALA A 292 3.67 -6.16 3.14
C ALA A 292 3.67 -7.20 4.28
N GLY A 293 3.27 -8.45 4.02
CA GLY A 293 3.44 -9.52 4.98
C GLY A 293 2.56 -9.39 6.23
N ARG A 294 3.08 -9.87 7.37
CA ARG A 294 2.31 -10.00 8.61
C ARG A 294 2.23 -8.67 9.36
N ASP A 295 3.29 -7.88 9.36
CA ASP A 295 3.30 -6.56 9.99
C ASP A 295 2.53 -5.51 9.17
N ARG A 296 2.32 -5.80 7.87
CA ARG A 296 1.61 -4.96 6.90
C ARG A 296 2.25 -3.58 6.73
N CYS A 297 3.57 -3.50 6.85
CA CYS A 297 4.36 -2.31 6.61
C CYS A 297 5.37 -2.58 5.50
N PHE A 298 5.36 -1.79 4.43
CA PHE A 298 6.26 -2.04 3.30
C PHE A 298 7.72 -1.64 3.58
N ARG A 299 7.95 -0.77 4.58
CA ARG A 299 9.29 -0.32 4.95
C ARG A 299 9.46 -0.14 6.46
N TRP A 300 8.71 0.76 7.08
CA TRP A 300 8.83 1.05 8.50
C TRP A 300 7.51 0.79 9.24
N ASP A 301 7.60 0.09 10.36
CA ASP A 301 6.52 -0.03 11.34
C ASP A 301 6.73 1.06 12.41
N PRO A 302 5.80 2.02 12.60
CA PRO A 302 5.91 3.09 13.60
C PRO A 302 5.73 2.61 15.04
N GLY A 303 5.62 1.31 15.27
CA GLY A 303 5.40 0.73 16.58
C GLY A 303 4.04 1.10 17.18
N LYS A 304 3.96 1.10 18.51
CA LYS A 304 2.68 1.23 19.24
C LYS A 304 2.19 2.68 19.32
N ASN A 305 3.07 3.65 19.19
CA ASN A 305 2.74 5.07 19.30
C ASN A 305 2.14 5.59 17.98
N GLY A 306 2.40 4.93 16.85
CA GLY A 306 1.93 5.35 15.52
C GLY A 306 2.64 6.60 14.97
N ILE A 307 3.78 6.97 15.56
CA ILE A 307 4.56 8.15 15.24
C ILE A 307 5.93 7.67 14.76
N LEU A 308 6.20 7.90 13.47
CA LEU A 308 7.51 7.62 12.88
C LEU A 308 8.56 8.60 13.43
N ALA A 309 9.58 8.07 14.12
CA ALA A 309 10.78 8.81 14.47
C ALA A 309 11.87 8.70 13.39
N THR A 310 11.81 7.61 12.63
CA THR A 310 12.69 7.29 11.50
C THR A 310 12.37 8.21 10.32
N THR A 311 13.38 8.85 9.76
CA THR A 311 13.21 9.69 8.57
C THR A 311 13.00 8.81 7.32
N ALA A 312 12.30 9.33 6.32
CA ALA A 312 11.96 8.55 5.13
C ALA A 312 13.20 8.07 4.35
N ASP A 313 14.34 8.75 4.47
CA ASP A 313 15.63 8.43 3.85
C ASP A 313 16.55 7.57 4.73
N ALA A 314 16.18 7.29 5.98
CA ALA A 314 16.98 6.49 6.90
C ALA A 314 17.25 5.09 6.33
N THR A 315 18.43 4.52 6.58
CA THR A 315 18.77 3.15 6.17
C THR A 315 18.52 2.11 7.26
N SER A 316 18.12 2.55 8.45
CA SER A 316 17.82 1.71 9.60
C SER A 316 16.77 2.42 10.48
N PRO A 317 15.92 1.66 11.19
CA PRO A 317 14.92 2.26 12.06
C PRO A 317 15.57 2.92 13.29
N VAL A 318 14.86 3.90 13.86
CA VAL A 318 15.26 4.65 15.05
C VAL A 318 14.16 4.51 16.12
N THR A 319 14.55 4.58 17.39
CA THR A 319 13.66 4.44 18.56
C THR A 319 12.86 3.14 18.59
N ASP A 320 11.52 3.23 18.63
CA ASP A 320 10.56 2.14 18.67
C ASP A 320 10.04 1.74 17.28
N ASP A 321 10.51 2.40 16.22
CA ASP A 321 10.22 1.97 14.86
C ASP A 321 10.91 0.64 14.58
N ALA A 322 10.30 -0.19 13.73
CA ALA A 322 10.87 -1.46 13.29
C ALA A 322 10.98 -1.54 11.76
N ASP A 323 11.87 -2.41 11.28
CA ASP A 323 12.02 -2.71 9.86
C ASP A 323 10.88 -3.64 9.39
N GLY A 324 9.85 -3.04 8.78
CA GLY A 324 8.74 -3.75 8.14
C GLY A 324 9.16 -4.51 6.88
N GLY A 325 10.37 -4.24 6.36
CA GLY A 325 10.95 -4.98 5.25
C GLY A 325 11.22 -6.46 5.56
N THR A 326 11.26 -6.85 6.83
CA THR A 326 11.73 -8.17 7.27
C THR A 326 10.82 -9.32 6.82
N ASP A 327 9.50 -9.11 6.79
CA ASP A 327 8.54 -10.16 6.44
C ASP A 327 7.91 -9.99 5.04
N ASN A 328 8.33 -8.93 4.33
CA ASN A 328 7.93 -8.66 2.97
C ASN A 328 8.19 -9.85 2.05
N LEU A 329 7.20 -10.14 1.21
CA LEU A 329 7.30 -11.18 0.19
C LEU A 329 7.39 -10.51 -1.17
N ILE A 330 8.51 -10.73 -1.86
CA ILE A 330 8.81 -10.13 -3.16
C ILE A 330 8.92 -11.24 -4.20
N GLN A 331 8.19 -11.10 -5.30
CA GLN A 331 8.46 -11.86 -6.52
C GLN A 331 8.85 -10.90 -7.63
N ALA A 332 10.08 -11.06 -8.14
CA ALA A 332 10.63 -10.28 -9.23
C ALA A 332 10.88 -11.17 -10.47
N VAL A 333 10.82 -10.56 -11.65
CA VAL A 333 11.13 -11.21 -12.93
C VAL A 333 12.24 -10.45 -13.64
N GLY A 334 13.27 -11.17 -14.10
CA GLY A 334 14.33 -10.64 -14.97
C GLY A 334 15.62 -10.21 -14.27
N GLU A 335 16.07 -10.93 -13.23
CA GLU A 335 17.40 -10.71 -12.62
C GLU A 335 18.56 -10.98 -13.56
#